data_AF-A0A2V5M788-F1
#
_entry.id   AF-A0A2V5M788-F1
#
_cell.length_a   1.000
_cell.length_b   1.000
_cell.length_c   1.000
_cell.angle_alpha   90.00
_cell.angle_beta   90.00
_cell.angle_gamma   90.00
#
_symmetry.space_group_name_H-M   'P 1'
#
loop_
_entity.id
_entity.type
_entity.pdbx_description
1 polymer ?
#
loop_
_entity_poly.entity_id
_entity_poly.type
_entity_poly.pdbx_seq_one_letter_code
_entity_poly.pdbx_strand_id
1 'polypeptide(L)'
;MLRPFLTAHWKYLAMLNFPIDPRLLAPHLPAGTELDFFDGEIYVSVVGFLFYHTMVVGLPVPRHRNFEEVNLRFYVRKKSGDSWRRGVVFVRELVPRFAIAVTARLFYGEPYQALPMRSEVVDDRGVVTVKYEWRRGAKWERLAMIANGTAQTIPAGS
;
A
#
# COMPACT_ATOMS: atom_id res chain seq x y z
N MET A 1 -11.59 1.77 -26.45
CA MET A 1 -11.59 1.75 -24.97
C MET A 1 -10.15 1.92 -24.49
N LEU A 2 -9.89 2.85 -23.57
CA LEU A 2 -8.58 2.99 -22.93
C LEU A 2 -8.26 1.70 -22.18
N ARG A 3 -7.13 1.07 -22.48
CA ARG A 3 -6.67 -0.10 -21.71
C ARG A 3 -6.14 0.40 -20.35
N PRO A 4 -6.51 -0.26 -19.24
CA PRO A 4 -5.93 0.08 -17.95
C PRO A 4 -4.40 -0.11 -18.02
N PHE A 5 -3.66 0.88 -17.53
CA PHE A 5 -2.20 0.85 -17.55
C PHE A 5 -1.66 -0.28 -16.67
N LEU A 6 -2.22 -0.47 -15.47
CA LEU A 6 -1.84 -1.52 -14.55
C LEU A 6 -3.10 -2.22 -14.02
N THR A 7 -3.11 -3.54 -14.03
CA THR A 7 -4.14 -4.37 -13.38
C THR A 7 -3.48 -5.43 -12.52
N ALA A 8 -3.99 -5.61 -11.31
CA ALA A 8 -3.52 -6.62 -10.37
C ALA A 8 -4.62 -6.97 -9.37
N HIS A 9 -4.53 -8.14 -8.76
CA HIS A 9 -5.35 -8.52 -7.62
C HIS A 9 -4.55 -8.26 -6.34
N TRP A 10 -5.10 -7.47 -5.43
CA TRP A 10 -4.52 -7.31 -4.11
C TRP A 10 -5.08 -8.38 -3.19
N LYS A 11 -4.20 -9.14 -2.55
CA LYS A 11 -4.56 -10.22 -1.64
C LYS A 11 -3.87 -10.04 -0.29
N TYR A 12 -4.51 -10.55 0.76
CA TYR A 12 -3.94 -10.67 2.10
C TYR A 12 -3.48 -9.33 2.70
N LEU A 13 -4.34 -8.31 2.63
CA LEU A 13 -4.03 -6.99 3.17
C LEU A 13 -3.89 -7.04 4.69
N ALA A 14 -2.74 -6.58 5.21
CA ALA A 14 -2.51 -6.32 6.62
C ALA A 14 -2.34 -4.81 6.81
N MET A 15 -3.21 -4.19 7.60
CA MET A 15 -3.23 -2.74 7.81
C MET A 15 -3.06 -2.41 9.29
N LEU A 16 -2.01 -1.67 9.63
CA LEU A 16 -1.84 -1.07 10.95
C LEU A 16 -1.99 0.44 10.83
N ASN A 17 -2.94 1.01 11.58
CA ASN A 17 -3.20 2.45 11.59
C ASN A 17 -2.72 3.04 12.92
N PHE A 18 -1.96 4.13 12.85
CA PHE A 18 -1.41 4.80 14.02
C PHE A 18 -1.82 6.27 14.01
N PRO A 19 -2.44 6.79 15.08
CA PRO A 19 -2.61 8.22 15.25
C PRO A 19 -1.25 8.91 15.18
N ILE A 20 -1.19 10.06 14.51
CA ILE A 20 0.04 10.81 14.33
C ILE A 20 -0.20 12.31 14.46
N ASP A 21 0.79 13.00 15.03
CA ASP A 21 0.78 14.46 15.08
C ASP A 21 0.78 15.03 13.64
N PRO A 22 -0.24 15.84 13.27
CA PRO A 22 -0.35 16.46 11.95
C PRO A 22 0.92 17.23 11.52
N ARG A 23 1.67 17.79 12.48
CA ARG A 23 2.88 18.58 12.24
C ARG A 23 4.00 17.75 11.60
N LEU A 24 4.04 16.45 11.84
CA LEU A 24 5.02 15.54 11.24
C LEU A 24 4.73 15.28 9.76
N LEU A 25 3.48 15.46 9.32
CA LEU A 25 3.05 15.22 7.94
C LEU A 25 3.13 16.46 7.06
N ALA A 26 3.14 17.65 7.65
CA ALA A 26 3.14 18.92 6.92
C ALA A 26 4.24 19.02 5.83
N PRO A 27 5.50 18.58 6.05
CA PRO A 27 6.53 18.61 5.01
C PRO A 27 6.28 17.67 3.82
N HIS A 28 5.40 16.69 3.99
CA HIS A 28 5.07 15.68 2.99
C HIS A 28 3.76 15.96 2.26
N LEU A 29 3.03 17.01 2.65
CA LEU A 29 1.70 17.30 2.13
C LEU A 29 1.79 17.90 0.71
N PRO A 30 1.19 17.26 -0.32
CA PRO A 30 1.19 17.79 -1.67
C PRO A 30 0.41 19.10 -1.78
N ALA A 31 0.85 19.98 -2.68
CA ALA A 31 0.20 21.26 -2.92
C ALA A 31 -1.29 21.09 -3.31
N GLY A 32 -2.15 21.86 -2.67
CA GLY A 32 -3.60 21.83 -2.91
C GLY A 32 -4.31 20.61 -2.33
N THR A 33 -3.71 19.94 -1.33
CA THR A 33 -4.35 18.90 -0.52
C THR A 33 -4.40 19.30 0.95
N GLU A 34 -5.36 18.75 1.69
CA GLU A 34 -5.50 18.87 3.13
C GLU A 34 -5.38 17.49 3.77
N LEU A 35 -4.94 17.42 5.02
CA LEU A 35 -4.98 16.16 5.76
C LEU A 35 -6.43 15.71 5.97
N ASP A 36 -6.70 14.42 5.78
CA ASP A 36 -8.02 13.85 5.98
C ASP A 36 -8.16 13.37 7.43
N PHE A 37 -9.09 13.97 8.17
CA PHE A 37 -9.39 13.60 9.54
C PHE A 37 -10.44 12.49 9.57
N PHE A 38 -10.19 11.47 10.38
CA PHE A 38 -11.14 10.41 10.68
C PHE A 38 -11.42 10.42 12.18
N ASP A 39 -12.67 10.69 12.56
CA ASP A 39 -13.11 10.83 13.96
C ASP A 39 -12.24 11.79 14.79
N GLY A 40 -11.82 12.90 14.18
CA GLY A 40 -11.01 13.93 14.83
C GLY A 40 -9.50 13.64 14.89
N GLU A 41 -9.09 12.46 14.42
CA GLU A 41 -7.69 12.01 14.42
C GLU A 41 -7.11 11.95 13.01
N ILE A 42 -5.78 12.01 12.91
CA ILE A 42 -5.03 11.79 11.67
C ILE A 42 -4.22 10.51 11.81
N TYR A 43 -4.27 9.68 10.78
CA TYR A 43 -3.61 8.38 10.78
C TYR A 43 -2.49 8.31 9.74
N VAL A 44 -1.41 7.66 10.15
CA VAL A 44 -0.47 7.03 9.24
C VAL A 44 -0.70 5.53 9.27
N SER A 45 -0.59 4.88 8.12
CA SER A 45 -0.81 3.44 7.98
C SER A 45 0.41 2.76 7.42
N VAL A 46 0.74 1.61 8.01
CA VAL A 46 1.63 0.62 7.40
C VAL A 46 0.75 -0.46 6.82
N VAL A 47 0.80 -0.63 5.50
CA VAL A 47 -0.03 -1.60 4.77
C VAL A 47 0.85 -2.57 4.02
N GLY A 48 0.74 -3.86 4.35
CA GLY A 48 1.40 -4.95 3.63
C GLY A 48 0.39 -5.79 2.85
N PHE A 49 0.70 -6.13 1.60
CA PHE A 49 -0.21 -6.91 0.75
C PHE A 49 0.54 -7.59 -0.39
N LEU A 50 -0.10 -8.57 -1.01
CA LEU A 50 0.40 -9.27 -2.18
C LEU A 50 -0.26 -8.75 -3.44
N PHE A 51 0.54 -8.33 -4.40
CA PHE A 51 0.13 -8.24 -5.80
C PHE A 51 0.07 -9.65 -6.39
N TYR A 52 -1.03 -9.96 -7.07
CA TYR A 52 -1.23 -11.19 -7.81
C TYR A 52 -1.67 -10.88 -9.24
N HIS A 53 -1.13 -11.64 -10.21
CA HIS A 53 -1.49 -11.51 -11.63
C HIS A 53 -1.28 -10.10 -12.20
N THR A 54 -0.22 -9.41 -11.78
CA THR A 54 0.09 -8.06 -12.27
C THR A 54 0.31 -8.06 -13.78
N MET A 55 -0.41 -7.18 -14.47
CA MET A 55 -0.30 -6.91 -15.91
C MET A 55 -0.09 -5.41 -16.14
N VAL A 56 0.79 -5.08 -17.09
CA VAL A 56 1.07 -3.70 -17.51
C VAL A 56 0.65 -3.56 -18.97
N VAL A 57 -0.30 -2.66 -19.25
CA VAL A 57 -0.93 -2.43 -20.56
C VAL A 57 -1.48 -3.75 -21.16
N GLY A 58 -1.96 -4.65 -20.29
CA GLY A 58 -2.50 -5.95 -20.66
C GLY A 58 -1.46 -7.06 -20.93
N LEU A 59 -0.17 -6.80 -20.73
CA LEU A 59 0.89 -7.80 -20.86
C LEU A 59 1.37 -8.28 -19.48
N PRO A 60 1.55 -9.60 -19.27
CA PRO A 60 2.12 -10.11 -18.03
C PRO A 60 3.58 -9.70 -17.93
N VAL A 61 4.00 -9.18 -16.77
CA VAL A 61 5.41 -8.82 -16.55
C VAL A 61 6.19 -10.06 -16.10
N PRO A 62 7.11 -10.62 -16.91
CA PRO A 62 7.83 -11.84 -16.55
C PRO A 62 8.58 -11.65 -15.24
N ARG A 63 8.48 -12.61 -14.32
CA ARG A 63 9.09 -12.58 -12.97
C ARG A 63 8.59 -11.46 -12.03
N HIS A 64 7.59 -10.68 -12.41
CA HIS A 64 7.03 -9.58 -11.61
C HIS A 64 5.50 -9.62 -11.55
N ARG A 65 4.91 -10.80 -11.79
CA ARG A 65 3.45 -10.99 -11.75
C ARG A 65 2.92 -11.00 -10.32
N ASN A 66 3.70 -11.62 -9.41
CA ASN A 66 3.35 -11.76 -8.00
C ASN A 66 4.51 -11.25 -7.17
N PHE A 67 4.22 -10.34 -6.24
CA PHE A 67 5.20 -9.76 -5.32
C PHE A 67 4.50 -9.13 -4.12
N GLU A 68 5.22 -8.99 -3.02
CA GLU A 68 4.82 -8.27 -1.83
C GLU A 68 5.12 -6.79 -1.93
N GLU A 69 4.26 -5.97 -1.35
CA GLU A 69 4.48 -4.55 -1.16
C GLU A 69 4.16 -4.17 0.27
N VAL A 70 4.97 -3.29 0.84
CA VAL A 70 4.68 -2.61 2.11
C VAL A 70 4.73 -1.12 1.88
N ASN A 71 3.63 -0.42 2.11
CA ASN A 71 3.59 1.03 2.02
C ASN A 71 3.37 1.69 3.39
N LEU A 72 4.05 2.83 3.56
CA LEU A 72 3.84 3.77 4.63
C LEU A 72 3.13 4.98 4.02
N ARG A 73 1.89 5.23 4.42
CA ARG A 73 1.05 6.26 3.82
C ARG A 73 0.22 7.02 4.84
N PHE A 74 -0.20 8.22 4.48
CA PHE A 74 -1.20 8.98 5.23
C PHE A 74 -2.32 9.44 4.31
N TYR A 75 -3.40 9.95 4.88
CA TYR A 75 -4.64 10.26 4.17
C TYR A 75 -4.78 11.76 3.93
N VAL A 76 -5.22 12.11 2.73
CA VAL A 76 -5.45 13.48 2.30
C VAL A 76 -6.78 13.61 1.59
N ARG A 77 -7.27 14.83 1.49
CA ARG A 77 -8.41 15.19 0.68
C ARG A 77 -8.13 16.45 -0.12
N LYS A 78 -8.80 16.57 -1.25
CA LYS A 78 -8.74 17.73 -2.13
C LYS A 78 -10.12 18.15 -2.55
N LYS A 79 -10.40 19.46 -2.46
CA LYS A 79 -11.64 20.04 -2.98
C LYS A 79 -11.61 20.01 -4.51
N SER A 80 -12.68 19.47 -5.10
CA SER A 80 -12.86 19.35 -6.55
C SER A 80 -14.30 19.74 -6.90
N GLY A 81 -14.49 20.98 -7.34
CA GLY A 81 -15.81 21.58 -7.49
C GLY A 81 -16.55 21.60 -6.15
N ASP A 82 -17.77 21.08 -6.14
CA ASP A 82 -18.62 21.00 -4.94
C ASP A 82 -18.40 19.72 -4.11
N SER A 83 -17.38 18.92 -4.46
CA SER A 83 -17.11 17.64 -3.82
C SER A 83 -15.70 17.57 -3.23
N TRP A 84 -15.53 16.72 -2.20
CA TRP A 84 -14.23 16.33 -1.70
C TRP A 84 -13.80 15.01 -2.33
N ARG A 85 -12.55 14.95 -2.80
CA ARG A 85 -11.91 13.71 -3.24
C ARG A 85 -10.90 13.29 -2.20
N ARG A 86 -11.03 12.06 -1.69
CA ARG A 86 -10.05 11.44 -0.81
C ARG A 86 -8.90 10.85 -1.61
N GLY A 87 -7.73 10.82 -1.00
CA GLY A 87 -6.52 10.26 -1.55
C GLY A 87 -5.59 9.80 -0.44
N VAL A 88 -4.50 9.16 -0.85
CA VAL A 88 -3.41 8.78 0.04
C VAL A 88 -2.12 9.40 -0.48
N VAL A 89 -1.21 9.69 0.44
CA VAL A 89 0.15 10.12 0.13
C VAL A 89 1.10 9.07 0.65
N PHE A 90 1.93 8.54 -0.24
CA PHE A 90 2.96 7.58 0.13
C PHE A 90 4.19 8.31 0.66
N VAL A 91 4.56 8.03 1.90
CA VAL A 91 5.84 8.45 2.49
C VAL A 91 6.94 7.51 2.03
N ARG A 92 6.60 6.22 1.90
CA ARG A 92 7.53 5.17 1.45
C ARG A 92 6.74 4.02 0.86
N GLU A 93 7.25 3.44 -0.22
CA GLU A 93 6.75 2.19 -0.79
C GLU A 93 7.91 1.21 -0.92
N LEU A 94 7.77 0.05 -0.29
CA LEU A 94 8.80 -1.00 -0.26
C LEU A 94 8.38 -2.14 -1.18
N VAL A 95 9.25 -2.46 -2.14
CA VAL A 95 9.04 -3.57 -3.09
C VAL A 95 10.29 -4.44 -3.21
N PRO A 96 10.16 -5.75 -3.51
CA PRO A 96 11.29 -6.66 -3.63
C PRO A 96 12.21 -6.36 -4.81
N ARG A 97 11.71 -5.70 -5.86
CA ARG A 97 12.37 -5.67 -7.17
C ARG A 97 12.58 -4.25 -7.70
N PHE A 98 13.84 -3.96 -8.02
CA PHE A 98 14.30 -2.68 -8.55
C PHE A 98 13.59 -2.26 -9.84
N ALA A 99 13.23 -3.19 -10.72
CA ALA A 99 12.51 -2.89 -11.96
C ALA A 99 11.11 -2.29 -11.73
N ILE A 100 10.43 -2.70 -10.65
CA ILE A 100 9.13 -2.14 -10.25
C ILE A 100 9.35 -0.73 -9.68
N ALA A 101 10.33 -0.57 -8.80
CA ALA A 101 10.68 0.73 -8.21
C ALA A 101 11.11 1.77 -9.26
N VAL A 102 11.84 1.35 -10.31
CA VAL A 102 12.27 2.23 -11.41
C VAL A 102 11.09 2.64 -12.28
N THR A 103 10.21 1.69 -12.64
CA THR A 103 9.01 2.00 -13.43
C THR A 103 8.08 2.94 -12.66
N ALA A 104 7.85 2.68 -11.37
CA ALA A 104 6.99 3.53 -10.55
C ALA A 104 7.60 4.93 -10.32
N ARG A 105 8.91 5.04 -10.04
CA ARG A 105 9.59 6.34 -9.90
C ARG A 105 9.58 7.15 -11.19
N LEU A 106 9.75 6.50 -12.35
CA LEU A 106 9.79 7.19 -13.65
C LEU A 106 8.42 7.69 -14.10
N PHE A 107 7.32 6.99 -13.76
CA PHE A 107 5.97 7.32 -14.23
C PHE A 107 5.08 8.02 -13.19
N TYR A 108 5.28 7.77 -11.90
CA TYR A 108 4.40 8.27 -10.82
C TYR A 108 5.09 9.22 -9.84
N GLY A 109 6.43 9.33 -9.85
CA GLY A 109 7.17 10.19 -8.93
C GLY A 109 7.13 9.75 -7.46
N GLU A 110 6.70 8.51 -7.20
CA GLU A 110 6.48 7.97 -5.86
C GLU A 110 7.78 7.50 -5.18
N PRO A 111 7.88 7.58 -3.83
CA PRO A 111 9.10 7.28 -3.08
C PRO A 111 9.35 5.77 -2.90
N TYR A 112 9.40 5.04 -4.01
CA TYR A 112 9.70 3.61 -4.04
C TYR A 112 11.14 3.32 -3.62
N GLN A 113 11.29 2.36 -2.71
CA GLN A 113 12.57 1.79 -2.31
C GLN A 113 12.55 0.28 -2.56
N ALA A 114 13.48 -0.19 -3.39
CA ALA A 114 13.69 -1.62 -3.58
C ALA A 114 14.51 -2.19 -2.42
N LEU A 115 13.98 -3.19 -1.72
CA LEU A 115 14.66 -3.91 -0.64
C LEU A 115 14.55 -5.42 -0.85
N PRO A 116 15.46 -6.24 -0.30
CA PRO A 116 15.21 -7.67 -0.19
C PRO A 116 13.98 -7.88 0.70
N MET A 117 12.97 -8.56 0.16
CA MET A 117 11.71 -8.80 0.84
C MET A 117 11.33 -10.28 0.74
N ARG A 118 10.45 -10.71 1.65
CA ARG A 118 9.78 -12.01 1.60
C ARG A 118 8.42 -11.92 2.30
N SER A 119 7.52 -12.82 1.93
CA SER A 119 6.20 -12.95 2.57
C SER A 119 5.89 -14.39 2.93
N GLU A 120 5.12 -14.56 3.99
CA GLU A 120 4.55 -15.84 4.40
C GLU A 120 3.05 -15.66 4.63
N VAL A 121 2.24 -16.54 4.04
CA VAL A 121 0.79 -16.54 4.18
C VAL A 121 0.34 -17.96 4.50
N VAL A 122 -0.41 -18.10 5.59
CA VAL A 122 -1.10 -19.33 5.98
C VAL A 122 -2.58 -18.99 6.11
N ASP A 123 -3.40 -19.65 5.32
CA ASP A 123 -4.85 -19.46 5.27
C ASP A 123 -5.48 -20.84 5.46
N ASP A 124 -5.82 -21.18 6.71
CA ASP A 124 -6.33 -22.49 7.10
C ASP A 124 -7.50 -22.37 8.07
N ARG A 125 -8.59 -23.07 7.78
CA ARG A 125 -9.77 -23.23 8.66
C ARG A 125 -10.30 -21.92 9.28
N GLY A 126 -10.31 -20.82 8.52
CA GLY A 126 -10.81 -19.51 9.01
C GLY A 126 -9.81 -18.74 9.87
N VAL A 127 -8.55 -19.15 9.89
CA VAL A 127 -7.43 -18.40 10.47
C VAL A 127 -6.48 -18.02 9.35
N VAL A 128 -6.24 -16.71 9.21
CA VAL A 128 -5.31 -16.16 8.23
C VAL A 128 -4.14 -15.54 8.99
N THR A 129 -2.95 -16.10 8.79
CA THR A 129 -1.69 -15.53 9.26
C THR A 129 -0.92 -14.98 8.08
N VAL A 130 -0.57 -13.71 8.15
CA VAL A 130 0.22 -13.02 7.11
C VAL A 130 1.44 -12.38 7.74
N LYS A 131 2.57 -12.47 7.06
CA LYS A 131 3.83 -11.87 7.46
C LYS A 131 4.53 -11.31 6.23
N TYR A 132 4.94 -10.06 6.31
CA TYR A 132 5.72 -9.33 5.31
C TYR A 132 7.03 -8.89 5.95
N GLU A 133 8.15 -9.24 5.35
CA GLU A 133 9.48 -8.93 5.89
C GLU A 133 10.32 -8.21 4.83
N TRP A 134 11.13 -7.25 5.28
CA TRP A 134 12.08 -6.55 4.44
C TRP A 134 13.40 -6.33 5.16
N ARG A 135 14.50 -6.26 4.41
CA ARG A 135 15.85 -6.10 4.97
C ARG A 135 16.38 -4.69 4.79
N ARG A 136 16.69 -4.01 5.90
CA ARG A 136 17.37 -2.70 5.93
C ARG A 136 18.77 -2.89 6.51
N GLY A 137 19.79 -2.79 5.64
CA GLY A 137 21.16 -3.12 6.03
C GLY A 137 21.28 -4.59 6.46
N ALA A 138 21.74 -4.83 7.69
CA ALA A 138 21.84 -6.17 8.28
C ALA A 138 20.54 -6.62 9.00
N LYS A 139 19.58 -5.72 9.21
CA LYS A 139 18.37 -5.99 10.02
C LYS A 139 17.19 -6.38 9.14
N TRP A 140 16.48 -7.43 9.54
CA TRP A 140 15.15 -7.74 9.03
C TRP A 140 14.09 -7.04 9.89
N GLU A 141 13.21 -6.30 9.22
CA GLU A 141 12.02 -5.66 9.78
C GLU A 141 10.78 -6.41 9.27
N ARG A 142 9.68 -6.39 10.02
CA ARG A 142 8.48 -7.16 9.66
C ARG A 142 7.17 -6.49 10.06
N LEU A 143 6.15 -6.74 9.26
CA LEU A 143 4.73 -6.56 9.57
C LEU A 143 4.11 -7.96 9.61
N ALA A 144 3.38 -8.29 10.68
CA ALA A 144 2.67 -9.57 10.77
C ALA A 144 1.29 -9.37 11.40
N MET A 145 0.32 -10.17 10.96
CA MET A 145 -1.04 -10.13 11.46
C MET A 145 -1.62 -11.55 11.46
N ILE A 146 -2.42 -11.84 12.49
CA ILE A 146 -3.24 -13.04 12.58
C ILE A 146 -4.68 -12.58 12.68
N ALA A 147 -5.49 -12.98 11.72
CA ALA A 147 -6.93 -12.76 11.71
C ALA A 147 -7.65 -14.10 11.87
N ASN A 148 -8.75 -14.09 12.60
CA ASN A 148 -9.63 -15.24 12.76
C ASN A 148 -11.08 -14.80 12.55
N GLY A 149 -11.88 -15.68 11.97
CA GLY A 149 -13.31 -15.45 11.77
C GLY A 149 -13.78 -15.68 10.33
N THR A 150 -15.08 -15.45 10.12
CA THR A 150 -15.70 -15.63 8.80
C THR A 150 -15.35 -14.45 7.90
N ALA A 151 -14.91 -14.72 6.68
CA ALA A 151 -14.66 -13.68 5.68
C ALA A 151 -15.95 -12.87 5.41
N GLN A 152 -15.82 -11.55 5.40
CA GLN A 152 -16.91 -10.64 5.10
C GLN A 152 -16.59 -9.81 3.85
N THR A 153 -17.62 -9.47 3.09
CA THR A 153 -17.50 -8.55 1.97
C THR A 153 -17.33 -7.14 2.50
N ILE A 154 -16.34 -6.40 2.00
CA ILE A 154 -16.16 -4.97 2.30
C ILE A 154 -17.18 -4.18 1.45
N PRO A 155 -18.16 -3.49 2.07
CA PRO A 155 -19.11 -2.70 1.30
C PRO A 155 -18.43 -1.50 0.63
N ALA A 156 -18.99 -1.05 -0.49
CA ALA A 156 -18.47 0.12 -1.20
C ALA A 156 -18.55 1.37 -0.29
N GLY A 157 -17.44 2.10 -0.18
CA GLY A 157 -17.34 3.30 0.65
C GLY A 157 -16.87 3.09 2.09
N SER A 158 -16.47 1.86 2.45
CA SER A 158 -15.80 1.54 3.72
C SER A 158 -14.36 2.05 3.77
#